data_AF-A0A521RJT8-F1
#
_entry.id   AF-A0A521RJT8-F1
#
_cell.length_a   1.000
_cell.length_b   1.000
_cell.length_c   1.000
_cell.angle_alpha   90.00
_cell.angle_beta   90.00
_cell.angle_gamma   90.00
#
_symmetry.space_group_name_H-M   'P 1'
#
loop_
_entity.id
_entity.type
_entity.pdbx_description
1 polymer ?
#
loop_
_entity_poly.entity_id
_entity_poly.type
_entity_poly.pdbx_seq_one_letter_code
_entity_poly.pdbx_strand_id
1 'polypeptide(L)' 'MSDVKDQVRALLDRLPDDCTFADVQRGIAVMMWPKRADGSLEPPKRVDPEEVKRRLRDWMKSEGEK' A
#
# COMPACT_ATOMS: atom_id res chain seq x y z
N MET A 1 2.88 -21.79 -6.52
CA MET A 1 2.46 -20.41 -6.21
C MET A 1 3.30 -19.95 -5.02
N SER A 2 4.05 -18.87 -5.15
CA SER A 2 4.73 -18.25 -4.00
C SER A 2 3.64 -17.74 -3.06
N ASP A 3 3.64 -18.20 -1.81
CA ASP A 3 2.71 -17.65 -0.82
C ASP A 3 3.05 -16.16 -0.56
N VAL A 4 2.15 -15.44 0.11
CA VAL A 4 2.34 -14.02 0.41
C VAL A 4 3.60 -13.77 1.25
N LYS A 5 3.95 -14.71 2.13
CA LYS A 5 5.13 -14.61 3.00
C LYS A 5 6.41 -14.70 2.19
N ASP A 6 6.47 -15.57 1.20
CA ASP A 6 7.60 -15.71 0.28
C ASP A 6 7.78 -14.46 -0.60
N GLN A 7 6.68 -13.83 -1.04
CA GLN A 7 6.73 -12.57 -1.77
C GLN A 7 7.29 -11.43 -0.90
N VAL A 8 6.89 -11.38 0.37
CA VAL A 8 7.40 -10.38 1.33
C VAL A 8 8.88 -10.63 1.64
N ARG A 9 9.31 -11.88 1.85
CA ARG A 9 10.74 -12.20 2.01
C ARG A 9 11.56 -11.74 0.81
N ALA A 10 11.09 -12.07 -0.40
CA ALA A 10 11.78 -11.67 -1.62
C ALA A 10 11.81 -10.14 -1.84
N LEU A 11 10.88 -9.37 -1.25
CA LEU A 11 10.97 -7.91 -1.18
C LEU A 11 12.10 -7.50 -0.23
N LEU A 12 12.11 -8.04 0.99
CA LEU A 12 13.11 -7.71 2.01
C LEU A 12 14.53 -8.02 1.54
N ASP A 13 14.73 -9.17 0.86
CA ASP A 13 16.03 -9.59 0.31
C ASP A 13 16.57 -8.63 -0.77
N ARG A 14 15.73 -7.77 -1.36
CA ARG A 14 16.13 -6.78 -2.38
C ARG A 14 16.34 -5.38 -1.83
N LEU A 15 15.90 -5.12 -0.59
CA LEU A 15 16.10 -3.81 0.01
C LEU A 15 17.57 -3.66 0.43
N PRO A 16 18.11 -2.44 0.40
CA PRO A 16 19.43 -2.16 0.97
C PRO A 16 19.51 -2.53 2.46
N ASP A 17 20.70 -2.90 2.93
CA ASP A 17 20.93 -3.22 4.35
C ASP A 17 20.64 -2.03 5.28
N ASP A 18 20.75 -0.79 4.78
CA ASP A 18 20.45 0.45 5.48
C ASP A 18 19.01 0.94 5.27
N CYS A 19 18.12 0.08 4.75
CA CYS A 19 16.73 0.46 4.51
C CYS A 19 16.00 0.87 5.79
N THR A 20 15.13 1.86 5.66
CA THR A 20 14.30 2.35 6.76
C THR A 20 12.95 1.64 6.78
N PHE A 21 12.21 1.76 7.89
CA PHE A 21 10.82 1.31 7.94
C PHE A 21 9.94 1.96 6.86
N ALA A 22 10.24 3.20 6.46
CA ALA A 22 9.53 3.87 5.38
C ALA A 22 9.76 3.18 4.03
N ASP A 23 10.95 2.67 3.78
CA ASP A 23 11.28 1.94 2.55
C ASP A 23 10.55 0.59 2.49
N VAL A 24 10.52 -0.13 3.61
CA VAL A 24 9.77 -1.39 3.74
C VAL A 24 8.27 -1.14 3.49
N GLN A 25 7.70 -0.13 4.15
CA GLN A 25 6.29 0.24 3.96
C GLN A 25 5.99 0.62 2.51
N ARG A 26 6.88 1.39 1.87
CA ARG A 26 6.75 1.76 0.46
C ARG A 26 6.80 0.53 -0.45
N GLY A 27 7.73 -0.40 -0.20
CA GLY A 27 7.82 -1.65 -0.95
C GLY A 27 6.54 -2.47 -0.87
N ILE A 28 5.96 -2.60 0.32
CA ILE A 28 4.68 -3.29 0.54
C ILE A 28 3.54 -2.57 -0.19
N ALA A 29 3.45 -1.24 -0.09
CA ALA A 29 2.43 -0.46 -0.76
C ALA A 29 2.47 -0.65 -2.29
N VAL A 30 3.67 -0.71 -2.89
CA VAL A 30 3.86 -0.99 -4.32
C VAL A 30 3.46 -2.41 -4.69
N MET A 31 3.74 -3.42 -3.84
CA MET A 31 3.31 -4.80 -4.09
C MET A 31 1.79 -4.94 -4.10
N MET A 32 1.10 -4.24 -3.20
CA MET A 32 -0.37 -4.25 -3.11
C MET A 32 -1.05 -3.35 -4.14
N TRP A 33 -0.29 -2.51 -4.83
CA TRP A 33 -0.85 -1.55 -5.79
C TRP A 33 -1.51 -2.29 -6.95
N PRO A 34 -2.73 -1.89 -7.39
CA PRO A 34 -3.41 -2.53 -8.51
C PRO A 34 -2.53 -2.54 -9.75
N LYS A 35 -2.41 -3.70 -10.41
CA LYS A 35 -1.59 -3.87 -11.61
C LYS A 35 -2.49 -4.10 -12.82
N ARG A 36 -2.11 -3.50 -13.94
CA ARG A 36 -2.70 -3.80 -15.25
C ARG A 36 -2.32 -5.23 -15.67
N ALA A 37 -2.99 -5.72 -16.71
CA ALA A 37 -2.70 -7.05 -17.28
C ALA A 37 -1.26 -7.21 -17.78
N ASP A 38 -0.59 -6.11 -18.14
CA ASP A 38 0.82 -6.08 -18.57
C ASP A 38 1.82 -6.00 -17.39
N GLY A 39 1.33 -6.00 -16.14
CA GLY A 39 2.14 -5.89 -14.93
C GLY A 39 2.55 -4.47 -14.54
N SER A 40 2.22 -3.45 -15.35
CA SER A 40 2.43 -2.05 -14.97
C SER A 40 1.46 -1.61 -13.88
N LEU A 41 1.87 -0.63 -13.07
CA LEU A 41 1.01 -0.08 -12.01
C LEU A 41 -0.17 0.67 -12.62
N GLU A 42 -1.38 0.42 -12.12
CA GLU A 42 -2.53 1.24 -12.49
C GLU A 42 -2.31 2.68 -12.02
N PRO A 43 -2.65 3.69 -12.83
CA PRO A 43 -2.56 5.07 -12.38
C PRO A 43 -3.49 5.27 -11.17
N PRO A 44 -3.08 6.07 -10.18
CA PRO A 44 -3.92 6.37 -9.03
C PRO A 44 -5.26 6.93 -9.52
N LYS A 45 -6.36 6.29 -9.11
CA LYS A 45 -7.69 6.83 -9.36
C LYS A 45 -7.81 8.13 -8.55
N ARG A 46 -7.99 9.25 -9.25
CA ARG A 46 -8.31 10.52 -8.60
C ARG A 46 -9.68 10.36 -7.94
N VAL A 47 -9.69 10.45 -6.62
CA VAL A 47 -10.92 10.49 -5.83
C VAL A 47 -11.33 11.95 -5.71
N ASP A 48 -12.63 12.21 -5.78
CA ASP A 48 -13.16 13.55 -5.55
C ASP A 48 -12.77 14.05 -4.14
N PRO A 49 -12.32 15.31 -3.98
CA PRO A 49 -11.91 15.85 -2.69
C PRO A 49 -12.98 15.74 -1.59
N GLU A 50 -14.27 15.86 -1.93
CA GLU A 50 -15.35 15.75 -0.94
C GLU A 50 -15.55 14.30 -0.48
N GLU A 51 -15.36 13.33 -1.39
CA GLU A 51 -15.38 11.92 -1.04
C GLU A 51 -14.19 11.55 -0.13
N VAL A 52 -13.01 12.12 -0.37
CA VAL A 52 -11.86 11.95 0.55
C VAL A 52 -12.18 12.50 1.94
N LYS A 53 -12.71 13.73 2.02
CA LYS A 53 -13.09 14.35 3.30
C LYS A 53 -14.15 13.52 4.04
N ARG A 54 -15.13 12.97 3.32
CA ARG A 54 -16.17 12.10 3.91
C ARG A 54 -15.57 10.85 4.53
N ARG A 55 -14.75 10.11 3.78
CA ARG A 55 -14.06 8.90 4.29
C ARG A 55 -13.20 9.19 5.51
N LEU A 56 -12.50 10.33 5.51
CA LEU A 56 -11.65 10.74 6.62
C LEU A 56 -12.46 11.04 7.89
N ARG A 57 -13.61 11.70 7.75
CA ARG A 57 -14.54 11.92 8.88
C ARG A 57 -15.10 10.59 9.41
N ASP A 58 -15.50 9.68 8.52
CA ASP A 58 -16.05 8.39 8.92
C ASP A 58 -15.00 7.55 9.66
N TRP A 59 -13.76 7.56 9.19
CA TRP A 59 -12.65 6.89 9.86
C TRP A 59 -12.33 7.49 11.24
N MET A 60 -12.25 8.83 11.35
CA MET A 60 -12.02 9.48 12.64
C MET A 60 -13.12 9.19 13.67
N LYS A 61 -14.38 9.02 13.23
CA LYS A 61 -15.46 8.58 14.13
C LYS A 61 -15.25 7.15 14.61
N SER A 62 -14.87 6.23 13.72
CA SER A 62 -14.64 4.82 14.07
C SER A 62 -13.46 4.59 15.03
N GLU A 63 -12.49 5.50 15.05
CA GLU A 63 -11.35 5.44 15.99
C GLU A 63 -11.67 6.08 17.34
N GLY A 64 -12.68 6.96 17.42
CA GLY A 64 -13.15 7.56 18.67
C GLY A 64 -14.21 6.76 19.42
N GLU A 65 -14.79 5.74 18.78
CA GLU A 65 -15.75 4.79 19.40
C GLU A 65 -15.07 3.54 20.01
N LYS A 66 -13.73 3.53 20.14
CA LYS A 66 -12.95 2.48 20.80
C LYS A 66 -12.53 2.86 22.21
#